data_AF-A0A2A2DCK6-F1
#
_entry.id   AF-A0A2A2DCK6-F1
#
_cell.length_a   1.000
_cell.length_b   1.000
_cell.length_c   1.000
_cell.angle_alpha   90.00
_cell.angle_beta   90.00
_cell.angle_gamma   90.00
#
_symmetry.space_group_name_H-M   'P 1'
#
loop_
_entity.id
_entity.type
_entity.pdbx_description
1 polymer ?
#
loop_
_entity_poly.entity_id
_entity_poly.type
_entity_poly.pdbx_seq_one_letter_code
_entity_poly.pdbx_strand_id
1 'polypeptide(L)'
;TDPSPPTAPAGEPYALRPLEAELVEGAGADTVAVLAELFPGLLPAGLERRPELRALGVARVPLGEVVDRLAGVTRDAAWWWRLYDSLAGVDPDRLTGLPVPLADGRTAVGPRQVLLPLPDAGDSERLTRLGLKVAHPDAAHPLLERLGATPAAPRAVLTTPQVRAAVAASLDADEIWDEDALDADALADVVLTLVRDANLVPGDEPWLGELALPDEDGELAPAGELVLPGSPFARVIRPGELAACDAALAERWGEQPLTAVGVLATFALVRATDVVLDPDELEPRDGDYAEPDDAGLLDAVDVWCEDVLDGLPETPVPPVATELVAVRDLDLVDDDAWPEALAMLARPPLRDALTAPVRVLLPDGTTESVRPYTAWWLRGHPVLDGRRPAGLRTTGGDPLLAGLYEAVDAAGLADDQVLRALGVRTSAAALLDEPGGAAELLSRLADPHRPVGEAQLHALYGALAALDPDEVTLPDELRAVVDGEVRVVDAADALVADAPDLLPLAAGHPLLPVAPARAADLAELLQVRRAGDVLAVRVPTGDGEVREVPEAVRVLLPGAPATYVEHEELVVGGVELSWRHDSDGVLHATTLEGVAAGLAWAAGAWARRFEAAALLEDPSRAEELARARWFD
;
A
#
# COMPACT_ATOMS: atom_id res chain seq x y z
N THR A 1 -71.50 -35.87 -20.93
CA THR A 1 -71.61 -36.26 -19.52
C THR A 1 -70.54 -37.29 -19.28
N ASP A 2 -69.33 -36.81 -18.98
CA ASP A 2 -68.19 -37.67 -18.66
C ASP A 2 -68.31 -38.03 -17.17
N PRO A 3 -68.29 -39.32 -16.79
CA PRO A 3 -68.32 -39.69 -15.40
C PRO A 3 -66.94 -39.41 -14.80
N SER A 4 -66.88 -38.50 -13.83
CA SER A 4 -65.73 -38.41 -12.93
C SER A 4 -65.40 -39.80 -12.37
N PRO A 5 -64.11 -40.21 -12.33
CA PRO A 5 -63.76 -41.48 -11.73
C PRO A 5 -64.09 -41.48 -10.23
N PRO A 6 -64.52 -42.61 -9.66
CA PRO A 6 -64.86 -42.71 -8.25
C PRO A 6 -63.60 -42.55 -7.39
N THR A 7 -63.64 -41.63 -6.42
CA THR A 7 -62.62 -41.51 -5.38
C THR A 7 -62.75 -42.72 -4.44
N ALA A 8 -61.74 -43.59 -4.43
CA ALA A 8 -61.75 -44.80 -3.60
C ALA A 8 -61.51 -44.45 -2.11
N PRO A 9 -62.16 -45.16 -1.16
CA PRO A 9 -61.78 -45.11 0.25
C PRO A 9 -60.41 -45.78 0.44
N ALA A 10 -59.55 -45.17 1.26
CA ALA A 10 -58.18 -45.64 1.49
C ALA A 10 -58.16 -47.08 2.06
N GLY A 11 -57.46 -48.01 1.38
CA GLY A 11 -57.05 -49.31 1.93
C GLY A 11 -57.74 -50.57 1.41
N GLU A 12 -58.74 -50.49 0.53
CA GLU A 12 -59.37 -51.68 -0.08
C GLU A 12 -58.86 -51.95 -1.51
N PRO A 13 -58.63 -53.22 -1.91
CA PRO A 13 -58.24 -53.55 -3.27
C PRO A 13 -59.33 -53.12 -4.28
N TYR A 14 -59.00 -52.16 -5.14
CA TYR A 14 -59.87 -51.69 -6.22
C TYR A 14 -59.37 -52.20 -7.58
N ALA A 15 -60.30 -52.57 -8.47
CA ALA A 15 -59.96 -53.09 -9.79
C ALA A 15 -59.79 -51.95 -10.80
N LEU A 16 -58.59 -51.79 -11.35
CA LEU A 16 -58.27 -50.82 -12.39
C LEU A 16 -58.43 -51.43 -13.80
N ARG A 17 -58.95 -50.64 -14.74
CA ARG A 17 -58.86 -50.99 -16.17
C ARG A 17 -57.41 -50.75 -16.65
N PRO A 18 -56.87 -51.52 -17.61
CA PRO A 18 -55.50 -51.32 -18.09
C PRO A 18 -55.19 -49.91 -18.59
N LEU A 19 -56.17 -49.21 -19.15
CA LEU A 19 -56.04 -47.83 -19.64
C LEU A 19 -55.97 -46.78 -18.50
N GLU A 20 -56.45 -47.15 -17.31
CA GLU A 20 -56.45 -46.31 -16.10
C GLU A 20 -55.27 -46.64 -15.18
N ALA A 21 -54.44 -47.61 -15.57
CA ALA A 21 -53.31 -48.10 -14.79
C ALA A 21 -51.98 -47.56 -15.34
N GLU A 22 -51.11 -47.11 -14.43
CA GLU A 22 -49.79 -46.58 -14.74
C GLU A 22 -48.71 -47.30 -13.92
N LEU A 23 -47.54 -47.52 -14.54
CA LEU A 23 -46.33 -48.01 -13.89
C LEU A 23 -45.29 -46.88 -13.86
N VAL A 24 -44.70 -46.63 -12.70
CA VAL A 24 -43.59 -45.67 -12.58
C VAL A 24 -42.26 -46.37 -12.81
N GLU A 25 -41.52 -45.96 -13.84
CA GLU A 25 -40.20 -46.52 -14.14
C GLU A 25 -39.11 -45.79 -13.33
N GLY A 26 -38.30 -46.58 -12.61
CA GLY A 26 -37.18 -46.06 -11.81
C GLY A 26 -37.55 -45.62 -10.39
N ALA A 27 -38.74 -45.97 -9.90
CA ALA A 27 -39.16 -45.75 -8.52
C ALA A 27 -39.14 -47.05 -7.69
N GLY A 28 -38.80 -46.96 -6.41
CA GLY A 28 -38.88 -48.07 -5.45
C GLY A 28 -40.31 -48.29 -4.94
N ALA A 29 -40.53 -49.40 -4.22
CA ALA A 29 -41.83 -49.73 -3.63
C ALA A 29 -42.33 -48.65 -2.66
N ASP A 30 -41.43 -48.09 -1.84
CA ASP A 30 -41.77 -47.04 -0.88
C ASP A 30 -42.19 -45.74 -1.60
N THR A 31 -41.47 -45.35 -2.66
CA THR A 31 -41.83 -44.18 -3.48
C THR A 31 -43.18 -44.35 -4.15
N VAL A 32 -43.46 -45.52 -4.74
CA VAL A 32 -44.76 -45.80 -5.36
C VAL A 32 -45.88 -45.79 -4.32
N ALA A 33 -45.63 -46.29 -3.10
CA ALA A 33 -46.62 -46.25 -2.02
C ALA A 33 -46.98 -44.82 -1.62
N VAL A 34 -46.00 -43.92 -1.48
CA VAL A 34 -46.24 -42.50 -1.18
C VAL A 34 -46.98 -41.81 -2.34
N LEU A 35 -46.55 -42.03 -3.59
CA LEU A 35 -47.18 -41.44 -4.77
C LEU A 35 -48.62 -41.95 -5.01
N ALA A 36 -48.92 -43.20 -4.65
CA ALA A 36 -50.26 -43.77 -4.79
C ALA A 36 -51.32 -43.06 -3.91
N GLU A 37 -50.91 -42.33 -2.86
CA GLU A 37 -51.80 -41.46 -2.09
C GLU A 37 -52.35 -40.27 -2.93
N LEU A 38 -51.70 -39.93 -4.05
CA LEU A 38 -52.10 -38.88 -4.99
C LEU A 38 -52.62 -39.44 -6.32
N PHE A 39 -52.04 -40.55 -6.77
CA PHE A 39 -52.29 -41.14 -8.08
C PHE A 39 -52.92 -42.53 -7.92
N PRO A 40 -54.26 -42.62 -7.78
CA PRO A 40 -54.94 -43.89 -7.49
C PRO A 40 -54.82 -44.95 -8.62
N GLY A 41 -54.35 -44.56 -9.80
CA GLY A 41 -54.07 -45.45 -10.94
C GLY A 41 -52.67 -46.11 -10.91
N LEU A 42 -51.81 -45.78 -9.93
CA LEU A 42 -50.47 -46.35 -9.86
C LEU A 42 -50.50 -47.82 -9.41
N LEU A 43 -49.89 -48.68 -10.22
CA LEU A 43 -49.67 -50.08 -9.87
C LEU A 43 -48.45 -50.23 -8.93
N PRO A 44 -48.42 -51.27 -8.06
CA PRO A 44 -47.27 -51.54 -7.19
C PRO A 44 -45.94 -51.66 -7.96
N ALA A 45 -44.85 -51.18 -7.34
CA ALA A 45 -43.50 -51.30 -7.90
C ALA A 45 -43.08 -52.78 -8.10
N GLY A 46 -42.18 -53.03 -9.03
CA GLY A 46 -41.66 -54.37 -9.36
C GLY A 46 -42.46 -55.13 -10.40
N LEU A 47 -43.59 -54.55 -10.86
CA LEU A 47 -44.44 -55.12 -11.92
C LEU A 47 -43.98 -54.72 -13.33
N GLU A 48 -42.97 -53.86 -13.48
CA GLU A 48 -42.50 -53.32 -14.76
C GLU A 48 -41.93 -54.40 -15.69
N ARG A 49 -41.44 -55.50 -15.09
CA ARG A 49 -40.88 -56.68 -15.77
C ARG A 49 -41.95 -57.67 -16.26
N ARG A 50 -43.22 -57.48 -15.91
CA ARG A 50 -44.34 -58.37 -16.32
C ARG A 50 -44.71 -58.12 -17.79
N PRO A 51 -44.52 -59.10 -18.70
CA PRO A 51 -44.87 -58.94 -20.11
C PRO A 51 -46.38 -58.79 -20.34
N GLU A 52 -47.21 -59.29 -19.42
CA GLU A 52 -48.67 -59.23 -19.51
C GLU A 52 -49.19 -57.79 -19.43
N LEU A 53 -48.60 -56.95 -18.58
CA LEU A 53 -48.98 -55.53 -18.45
C LEU A 53 -48.63 -54.74 -19.72
N ARG A 54 -47.54 -55.12 -20.41
CA ARG A 54 -47.19 -54.55 -21.71
C ARG A 54 -48.20 -54.94 -22.78
N ALA A 55 -48.64 -56.21 -22.80
CA ALA A 55 -49.65 -56.69 -23.74
C ALA A 55 -51.03 -56.04 -23.51
N LEU A 56 -51.34 -55.68 -22.27
CA LEU A 56 -52.57 -54.98 -21.88
C LEU A 56 -52.52 -53.46 -22.13
N GLY A 57 -51.39 -52.91 -22.56
CA GLY A 57 -51.25 -51.48 -22.87
C GLY A 57 -51.18 -50.55 -21.66
N VAL A 58 -50.79 -51.06 -20.49
CA VAL A 58 -50.60 -50.26 -19.27
C VAL A 58 -49.50 -49.21 -19.50
N ALA A 59 -49.79 -47.95 -19.19
CA ALA A 59 -48.88 -46.84 -19.41
C ALA A 59 -47.64 -46.95 -18.51
N ARG A 60 -46.49 -46.52 -19.03
CA ARG A 60 -45.20 -46.53 -18.33
C ARG A 60 -44.67 -45.11 -18.29
N VAL A 61 -44.59 -44.55 -17.10
CA VAL A 61 -44.28 -43.15 -16.88
C VAL A 61 -42.91 -43.08 -16.19
N PRO A 62 -41.92 -42.38 -16.77
CA PRO A 62 -40.65 -42.15 -16.11
C PRO A 62 -40.86 -41.38 -14.80
N LEU A 63 -40.05 -41.68 -13.76
CA LEU A 63 -40.15 -40.98 -12.47
C LEU A 63 -40.09 -39.45 -12.60
N GLY A 64 -39.27 -38.90 -13.51
CA GLY A 64 -39.21 -37.45 -13.73
C GLY A 64 -40.54 -36.84 -14.16
N GLU A 65 -41.29 -37.50 -15.05
CA GLU A 65 -42.61 -37.04 -15.47
C GLU A 65 -43.62 -37.12 -14.30
N VAL A 66 -43.50 -38.11 -13.42
CA VAL A 66 -44.34 -38.18 -12.20
C VAL A 66 -43.97 -37.06 -11.22
N VAL A 67 -42.69 -36.71 -11.10
CA VAL A 67 -42.23 -35.56 -10.30
C VAL A 67 -42.78 -34.25 -10.85
N ASP A 68 -42.78 -34.05 -12.17
CA ASP A 68 -43.35 -32.86 -12.81
C ASP A 68 -44.86 -32.72 -12.51
N ARG A 69 -45.59 -33.85 -12.43
CA ARG A 69 -47.01 -33.88 -12.04
C ARG A 69 -47.26 -33.47 -10.58
N LEU A 70 -46.22 -33.42 -9.74
CA LEU A 70 -46.35 -32.92 -8.36
C LEU A 70 -46.38 -31.40 -8.28
N ALA A 71 -46.11 -30.68 -9.37
CA ALA A 71 -46.22 -29.22 -9.40
C ALA A 71 -47.64 -28.77 -9.03
N GLY A 72 -47.76 -27.86 -8.07
CA GLY A 72 -49.05 -27.35 -7.57
C GLY A 72 -49.79 -28.28 -6.60
N VAL A 73 -49.24 -29.46 -6.27
CA VAL A 73 -49.80 -30.31 -5.22
C VAL A 73 -49.64 -29.64 -3.86
N THR A 74 -50.73 -29.58 -3.09
CA THR A 74 -50.73 -29.08 -1.71
C THR A 74 -50.87 -30.25 -0.74
N ARG A 75 -49.86 -30.45 0.10
CA ARG A 75 -49.79 -31.49 1.14
C ARG A 75 -48.98 -30.98 2.33
N ASP A 76 -49.20 -31.58 3.49
CA ASP A 76 -48.46 -31.25 4.73
C ASP A 76 -46.95 -31.55 4.58
N ALA A 77 -46.11 -30.78 5.24
CA ALA A 77 -44.64 -30.89 5.16
C ALA A 77 -44.12 -32.31 5.49
N ALA A 78 -44.71 -32.99 6.47
CA ALA A 78 -44.36 -34.37 6.82
C ALA A 78 -44.64 -35.37 5.68
N TRP A 79 -45.61 -35.10 4.80
CA TRP A 79 -45.87 -35.92 3.62
C TRP A 79 -44.71 -35.80 2.61
N TRP A 80 -44.24 -34.57 2.37
CA TRP A 80 -43.11 -34.29 1.50
C TRP A 80 -41.83 -34.91 2.01
N TRP A 81 -41.59 -34.84 3.33
CA TRP A 81 -40.46 -35.51 3.96
C TRP A 81 -40.43 -37.02 3.66
N ARG A 82 -41.57 -37.71 3.80
CA ARG A 82 -41.68 -39.15 3.47
C ARG A 82 -41.39 -39.44 1.99
N LEU A 83 -41.83 -38.57 1.09
CA LEU A 83 -41.51 -38.67 -0.33
C LEU A 83 -39.99 -38.50 -0.56
N TYR A 84 -39.36 -37.53 0.10
CA TYR A 84 -37.91 -37.31 -0.03
C TYR A 84 -37.09 -38.46 0.53
N ASP A 85 -37.51 -39.04 1.65
CA ASP A 85 -36.88 -40.22 2.25
C ASP A 85 -36.99 -41.43 1.30
N SER A 86 -38.17 -41.67 0.71
CA SER A 86 -38.38 -42.78 -0.22
C SER A 86 -37.57 -42.65 -1.52
N LEU A 87 -37.23 -41.42 -1.93
CA LEU A 87 -36.44 -41.13 -3.13
C LEU A 87 -34.91 -41.30 -2.91
N ALA A 88 -34.49 -41.76 -1.73
CA ALA A 88 -33.08 -42.03 -1.46
C ALA A 88 -32.47 -43.02 -2.49
N GLY A 89 -31.39 -42.61 -3.15
CA GLY A 89 -30.67 -43.44 -4.13
C GLY A 89 -31.20 -43.35 -5.56
N VAL A 90 -32.23 -42.53 -5.80
CA VAL A 90 -32.64 -42.14 -7.15
C VAL A 90 -31.61 -41.17 -7.75
N ASP A 91 -31.43 -41.27 -9.07
CA ASP A 91 -30.61 -40.37 -9.87
C ASP A 91 -31.07 -38.90 -9.72
N PRO A 92 -30.22 -37.99 -9.17
CA PRO A 92 -30.55 -36.59 -8.93
C PRO A 92 -31.11 -35.82 -10.13
N ASP A 93 -30.66 -36.15 -11.35
CA ASP A 93 -31.08 -35.46 -12.58
C ASP A 93 -32.58 -35.62 -12.85
N ARG A 94 -33.20 -36.68 -12.29
CA ARG A 94 -34.63 -36.95 -12.40
C ARG A 94 -35.49 -36.22 -11.37
N LEU A 95 -34.87 -35.54 -10.40
CA LEU A 95 -35.52 -34.93 -9.25
C LEU A 95 -35.36 -33.40 -9.20
N THR A 96 -34.89 -32.79 -10.29
CA THR A 96 -34.61 -31.35 -10.34
C THR A 96 -35.85 -30.47 -10.15
N GLY A 97 -37.02 -30.93 -10.61
CA GLY A 97 -38.31 -30.26 -10.45
C GLY A 97 -39.07 -30.58 -9.16
N LEU A 98 -38.45 -31.29 -8.21
CA LEU A 98 -39.11 -31.76 -6.99
C LEU A 98 -39.64 -30.57 -6.17
N PRO A 99 -40.96 -30.44 -5.95
CA PRO A 99 -41.51 -29.32 -5.19
C PRO A 99 -41.00 -29.31 -3.75
N VAL A 100 -40.72 -28.11 -3.21
CA VAL A 100 -40.25 -27.94 -1.83
C VAL A 100 -41.19 -27.00 -1.06
N PRO A 101 -41.91 -27.49 -0.02
CA PRO A 101 -42.68 -26.65 0.87
C PRO A 101 -41.78 -25.65 1.58
N LEU A 102 -42.18 -24.39 1.60
CA LEU A 102 -41.46 -23.31 2.26
C LEU A 102 -42.10 -22.95 3.61
N ALA A 103 -41.33 -22.29 4.47
CA ALA A 103 -41.77 -21.86 5.80
C ALA A 103 -42.93 -20.84 5.77
N ASP A 104 -43.06 -20.05 4.69
CA ASP A 104 -44.19 -19.11 4.46
C ASP A 104 -45.45 -19.77 3.88
N GLY A 105 -45.46 -21.09 3.71
CA GLY A 105 -46.58 -21.83 3.13
C GLY A 105 -46.64 -21.81 1.61
N ARG A 106 -45.70 -21.14 0.92
CA ARG A 106 -45.51 -21.30 -0.53
C ARG A 106 -44.79 -22.61 -0.83
N THR A 107 -44.72 -22.97 -2.12
CA THR A 107 -43.96 -24.13 -2.61
C THR A 107 -42.99 -23.69 -3.68
N ALA A 108 -41.70 -23.95 -3.49
CA ALA A 108 -40.69 -23.73 -4.52
C ALA A 108 -40.73 -24.83 -5.58
N VAL A 109 -40.44 -24.44 -6.83
CA VAL A 109 -40.27 -25.37 -7.95
C VAL A 109 -38.81 -25.82 -7.97
N GLY A 110 -38.54 -26.96 -7.37
CA GLY A 110 -37.19 -27.51 -7.25
C GLY A 110 -36.45 -27.05 -5.97
N PRO A 111 -35.45 -27.83 -5.52
CA PRO A 111 -34.67 -27.54 -4.33
C PRO A 111 -33.53 -26.52 -4.52
N ARG A 112 -33.17 -26.19 -5.76
CA ARG A 112 -32.13 -25.19 -6.03
C ARG A 112 -32.59 -23.83 -5.50
N GLN A 113 -31.66 -23.09 -4.89
CA GLN A 113 -31.93 -21.79 -4.25
C GLN A 113 -32.88 -21.87 -3.04
N VAL A 114 -33.14 -23.06 -2.51
CA VAL A 114 -33.84 -23.24 -1.23
C VAL A 114 -32.81 -23.38 -0.12
N LEU A 115 -33.03 -22.65 0.98
CA LEU A 115 -32.26 -22.73 2.20
C LEU A 115 -32.87 -23.76 3.15
N LEU A 116 -32.05 -24.68 3.67
CA LEU A 116 -32.45 -25.66 4.66
C LEU A 116 -32.28 -25.04 6.06
N PRO A 117 -33.33 -25.04 6.91
CA PRO A 117 -33.23 -24.51 8.26
C PRO A 117 -32.20 -25.33 9.06
N LEU A 118 -31.34 -24.64 9.81
CA LEU A 118 -30.43 -25.32 10.74
C LEU A 118 -31.16 -25.57 12.08
N PRO A 119 -30.81 -26.63 12.82
CA PRO A 119 -31.47 -26.99 14.08
C PRO A 119 -31.45 -25.89 15.15
N ASP A 120 -30.42 -25.03 15.11
CA ASP A 120 -30.17 -23.95 16.07
C ASP A 120 -30.09 -22.56 15.42
N ALA A 121 -30.30 -22.43 14.10
CA ALA A 121 -30.25 -21.11 13.44
C ALA A 121 -31.57 -20.35 13.62
N GLY A 122 -31.45 -19.06 13.90
CA GLY A 122 -32.54 -18.16 14.21
C GLY A 122 -33.66 -18.10 13.15
N ASP A 123 -34.85 -17.80 13.67
CA ASP A 123 -36.04 -17.20 13.07
C ASP A 123 -36.20 -17.30 11.53
N SER A 124 -36.64 -18.47 11.03
CA SER A 124 -37.00 -18.68 9.61
C SER A 124 -38.03 -17.67 9.09
N GLU A 125 -38.82 -17.08 9.99
CA GLU A 125 -39.74 -15.99 9.69
C GLU A 125 -39.01 -14.75 9.14
N ARG A 126 -37.93 -14.30 9.81
CA ARG A 126 -37.15 -13.13 9.37
C ARG A 126 -36.47 -13.35 8.04
N LEU A 127 -35.90 -14.54 7.82
CA LEU A 127 -35.31 -14.92 6.53
C LEU A 127 -36.34 -14.88 5.41
N THR A 128 -37.59 -15.25 5.71
CA THR A 128 -38.64 -15.24 4.70
C THR A 128 -39.13 -13.83 4.37
N ARG A 129 -39.14 -12.90 5.34
CA ARG A 129 -39.39 -11.46 5.10
C ARG A 129 -38.33 -10.82 4.22
N LEU A 130 -37.10 -11.32 4.25
CA LEU A 130 -36.04 -10.98 3.27
C LEU A 130 -36.26 -11.60 1.88
N GLY A 131 -37.39 -12.26 1.64
CA GLY A 131 -37.71 -12.92 0.37
C GLY A 131 -36.94 -14.23 0.13
N LEU A 132 -36.29 -14.79 1.15
CA LEU A 132 -35.54 -16.04 1.02
C LEU A 132 -36.49 -17.25 1.01
N LYS A 133 -36.15 -18.24 0.17
CA LYS A 133 -36.88 -19.50 0.10
C LYS A 133 -36.34 -20.46 1.16
N VAL A 134 -36.91 -20.44 2.36
CA VAL A 134 -36.52 -21.37 3.44
C VAL A 134 -37.45 -22.59 3.41
N ALA A 135 -36.89 -23.80 3.35
CA ALA A 135 -37.66 -25.03 3.42
C ALA A 135 -38.42 -25.12 4.75
N HIS A 136 -39.64 -25.62 4.72
CA HIS A 136 -40.41 -25.88 5.93
C HIS A 136 -39.62 -26.87 6.82
N PRO A 137 -39.48 -26.63 8.14
CA PRO A 137 -38.63 -27.45 9.02
C PRO A 137 -39.03 -28.93 9.00
N ASP A 138 -40.33 -29.24 9.03
CA ASP A 138 -40.82 -30.62 8.95
C ASP A 138 -40.64 -31.31 7.57
N ALA A 139 -40.26 -30.56 6.53
CA ALA A 139 -39.94 -31.07 5.19
C ALA A 139 -38.42 -31.07 4.92
N ALA A 140 -37.60 -30.51 5.81
CA ALA A 140 -36.15 -30.44 5.64
C ALA A 140 -35.54 -31.85 5.62
N HIS A 141 -34.81 -32.17 4.55
CA HIS A 141 -34.29 -33.52 4.33
C HIS A 141 -32.94 -33.50 3.58
N PRO A 142 -31.97 -34.39 3.93
CA PRO A 142 -30.66 -34.45 3.28
C PRO A 142 -30.69 -34.72 1.77
N LEU A 143 -31.80 -35.24 1.23
CA LEU A 143 -31.98 -35.34 -0.23
C LEU A 143 -31.99 -33.95 -0.89
N LEU A 144 -32.66 -32.97 -0.29
CA LEU A 144 -32.77 -31.63 -0.86
C LEU A 144 -31.39 -30.98 -1.01
N GLU A 145 -30.51 -31.17 -0.02
CA GLU A 145 -29.12 -30.71 -0.08
C GLU A 145 -28.37 -31.33 -1.27
N ARG A 146 -28.50 -32.65 -1.46
CA ARG A 146 -27.92 -33.36 -2.63
C ARG A 146 -28.48 -32.88 -3.97
N LEU A 147 -29.67 -32.30 -3.98
CA LEU A 147 -30.32 -31.76 -5.18
C LEU A 147 -30.04 -30.25 -5.39
N GLY A 148 -29.27 -29.62 -4.51
CA GLY A 148 -28.82 -28.23 -4.64
C GLY A 148 -29.51 -27.23 -3.71
N ALA A 149 -30.29 -27.69 -2.72
CA ALA A 149 -30.61 -26.84 -1.57
C ALA A 149 -29.34 -26.62 -0.74
N THR A 150 -29.24 -25.48 -0.06
CA THR A 150 -28.07 -25.13 0.75
C THR A 150 -28.46 -25.01 2.21
N PRO A 151 -27.65 -25.48 3.16
CA PRO A 151 -27.87 -25.15 4.57
C PRO A 151 -27.93 -23.62 4.75
N ALA A 152 -28.84 -23.13 5.58
CA ALA A 152 -28.96 -21.73 5.95
C ALA A 152 -27.83 -21.28 6.89
N ALA A 153 -26.58 -21.58 6.54
CA ALA A 153 -25.41 -21.11 7.27
C ALA A 153 -25.31 -19.58 7.14
N PRO A 154 -24.88 -18.84 8.19
CA PRO A 154 -24.90 -17.39 8.20
C PRO A 154 -24.25 -16.73 6.96
N ARG A 155 -23.06 -17.21 6.57
CA ARG A 155 -22.38 -16.71 5.37
C ARG A 155 -23.14 -17.03 4.07
N ALA A 156 -23.74 -18.22 3.97
CA ALA A 156 -24.53 -18.59 2.79
C ALA A 156 -25.77 -17.69 2.64
N VAL A 157 -26.42 -17.34 3.75
CA VAL A 157 -27.54 -16.39 3.78
C VAL A 157 -27.09 -14.99 3.36
N LEU A 158 -26.00 -14.47 3.93
CA LEU A 158 -25.48 -13.13 3.60
C LEU A 158 -25.17 -12.96 2.11
N THR A 159 -24.57 -13.98 1.49
CA THR A 159 -24.18 -13.93 0.06
C THR A 159 -25.34 -14.12 -0.92
N THR A 160 -26.59 -14.20 -0.43
CA THR A 160 -27.75 -14.28 -1.33
C THR A 160 -28.05 -12.93 -1.98
N PRO A 161 -28.49 -12.91 -3.26
CA PRO A 161 -28.85 -11.66 -3.93
C PRO A 161 -29.93 -10.85 -3.21
N GLN A 162 -30.84 -11.52 -2.50
CA GLN A 162 -31.91 -10.89 -1.75
C GLN A 162 -31.38 -10.09 -0.56
N VAL A 163 -30.45 -10.64 0.22
CA VAL A 163 -29.85 -9.92 1.35
C VAL A 163 -29.03 -8.74 0.85
N ARG A 164 -28.26 -8.93 -0.22
CA ARG A 164 -27.50 -7.83 -0.84
C ARG A 164 -28.40 -6.69 -1.32
N ALA A 165 -29.50 -7.02 -1.99
CA ALA A 165 -30.48 -6.02 -2.42
C ALA A 165 -31.18 -5.32 -1.25
N ALA A 166 -31.47 -6.05 -0.16
CA ALA A 166 -32.06 -5.46 1.03
C ALA A 166 -31.11 -4.47 1.73
N VAL A 167 -29.82 -4.80 1.82
CA VAL A 167 -28.80 -3.89 2.36
C VAL A 167 -28.63 -2.64 1.49
N ALA A 168 -28.51 -2.80 0.17
CA ALA A 168 -28.38 -1.66 -0.75
C ALA A 168 -29.60 -0.72 -0.72
N ALA A 169 -30.79 -1.22 -0.40
CA ALA A 169 -32.01 -0.42 -0.27
C ALA A 169 -32.31 0.01 1.17
N SER A 170 -31.43 -0.29 2.14
CA SER A 170 -31.74 -0.15 3.56
C SER A 170 -31.89 1.29 4.03
N LEU A 171 -31.20 2.24 3.40
CA LEU A 171 -31.30 3.67 3.70
C LEU A 171 -32.68 4.24 3.34
N ASP A 172 -33.29 3.73 2.27
CA ASP A 172 -34.61 4.15 1.77
C ASP A 172 -35.75 3.27 2.31
N ALA A 173 -35.48 2.35 3.25
CA ALA A 173 -36.43 1.33 3.67
C ALA A 173 -37.75 1.93 4.23
N ASP A 174 -37.67 3.07 4.92
CA ASP A 174 -38.84 3.77 5.48
C ASP A 174 -39.69 4.52 4.43
N GLU A 175 -39.17 4.70 3.21
CA GLU A 175 -39.92 5.31 2.09
C GLU A 175 -40.78 4.29 1.32
N ILE A 176 -40.45 3.00 1.44
CA ILE A 176 -41.12 1.90 0.74
C ILE A 176 -42.29 1.39 1.59
N TRP A 177 -43.52 1.59 1.11
CA TRP A 177 -44.73 1.09 1.77
C TRP A 177 -44.96 -0.40 1.43
N ASP A 178 -44.07 -1.27 1.93
CA ASP A 178 -44.27 -2.72 1.93
C ASP A 178 -44.42 -3.21 3.38
N GLU A 179 -45.65 -3.53 3.79
CA GLU A 179 -45.98 -3.98 5.16
C GLU A 179 -45.31 -5.32 5.53
N ASP A 180 -44.85 -6.10 4.53
CA ASP A 180 -44.23 -7.40 4.73
C ASP A 180 -42.68 -7.34 4.77
N ALA A 181 -42.09 -6.19 4.41
CA ALA A 181 -40.63 -5.98 4.43
C ALA A 181 -40.11 -5.70 5.86
N LEU A 182 -38.80 -5.90 6.06
CA LEU A 182 -38.14 -5.49 7.30
C LEU A 182 -37.86 -3.98 7.25
N ASP A 183 -38.09 -3.29 8.37
CA ASP A 183 -37.56 -1.94 8.59
C ASP A 183 -36.03 -1.97 8.75
N ALA A 184 -35.39 -0.79 8.72
CA ALA A 184 -33.94 -0.66 8.79
C ALA A 184 -33.37 -1.29 10.08
N ASP A 185 -34.00 -1.07 11.23
CA ASP A 185 -33.57 -1.62 12.51
C ASP A 185 -33.62 -3.15 12.54
N ALA A 186 -34.71 -3.76 12.06
CA ALA A 186 -34.84 -5.20 12.02
C ALA A 186 -33.90 -5.84 11.00
N LEU A 187 -33.67 -5.17 9.86
CA LEU A 187 -32.67 -5.60 8.87
C LEU A 187 -31.26 -5.56 9.47
N ALA A 188 -30.87 -4.45 10.11
CA ALA A 188 -29.58 -4.31 10.78
C ALA A 188 -29.37 -5.40 11.83
N ASP A 189 -30.38 -5.69 12.65
CA ASP A 189 -30.34 -6.77 13.64
C ASP A 189 -30.11 -8.15 13.02
N VAL A 190 -30.75 -8.44 11.87
CA VAL A 190 -30.55 -9.70 11.15
C VAL A 190 -29.17 -9.77 10.53
N VAL A 191 -28.73 -8.72 9.84
CA VAL A 191 -27.42 -8.68 9.18
C VAL A 191 -26.29 -8.76 10.20
N LEU A 192 -26.32 -7.98 11.28
CA LEU A 192 -25.32 -8.03 12.35
C LEU A 192 -25.29 -9.39 13.07
N THR A 193 -26.45 -10.06 13.24
CA THR A 193 -26.50 -11.45 13.73
C THR A 193 -25.76 -12.38 12.78
N LEU A 194 -26.05 -12.31 11.47
CA LEU A 194 -25.43 -13.17 10.48
C LEU A 194 -23.93 -12.92 10.36
N VAL A 195 -23.49 -11.66 10.43
CA VAL A 195 -22.09 -11.24 10.40
C VAL A 195 -21.32 -11.80 11.60
N ARG A 196 -21.88 -11.66 12.80
CA ARG A 196 -21.32 -12.22 14.04
C ARG A 196 -21.23 -13.74 13.96
N ASP A 197 -22.32 -14.40 13.55
CA ASP A 197 -22.41 -15.86 13.54
C ASP A 197 -21.57 -16.48 12.38
N ALA A 198 -21.32 -15.71 11.32
CA ALA A 198 -20.35 -16.03 10.27
C ALA A 198 -18.89 -15.73 10.67
N ASN A 199 -18.68 -15.00 11.77
CA ASN A 199 -17.38 -14.51 12.24
C ASN A 199 -16.62 -13.76 11.13
N LEU A 200 -17.30 -12.85 10.42
CA LEU A 200 -16.68 -12.04 9.38
C LEU A 200 -15.69 -11.04 9.98
N VAL A 201 -14.66 -10.69 9.23
CA VAL A 201 -13.74 -9.60 9.59
C VAL A 201 -13.88 -8.43 8.61
N PRO A 202 -13.42 -7.22 8.97
CA PRO A 202 -13.45 -6.08 8.06
C PRO A 202 -12.83 -6.43 6.71
N GLY A 203 -13.54 -6.09 5.62
CA GLY A 203 -13.12 -6.38 4.24
C GLY A 203 -13.54 -7.74 3.68
N ASP A 204 -14.13 -8.65 4.48
CA ASP A 204 -14.63 -9.94 3.97
C ASP A 204 -15.77 -9.78 2.95
N GLU A 205 -16.68 -8.84 3.21
CA GLU A 205 -17.87 -8.56 2.39
C GLU A 205 -18.10 -7.03 2.33
N PRO A 206 -17.32 -6.29 1.51
CA PRO A 206 -17.28 -4.81 1.56
C PRO A 206 -18.61 -4.11 1.28
N TRP A 207 -19.49 -4.72 0.49
CA TRP A 207 -20.84 -4.22 0.19
C TRP A 207 -21.73 -4.07 1.43
N LEU A 208 -21.36 -4.67 2.56
CA LEU A 208 -22.05 -4.47 3.84
C LEU A 208 -21.88 -3.05 4.39
N GLY A 209 -20.92 -2.27 3.86
CA GLY A 209 -20.76 -0.84 4.14
C GLY A 209 -22.03 -0.01 3.93
N GLU A 210 -22.92 -0.45 3.04
CA GLU A 210 -24.19 0.23 2.73
C GLU A 210 -25.31 -0.09 3.72
N LEU A 211 -25.06 -0.94 4.72
CA LEU A 211 -26.07 -1.23 5.73
C LEU A 211 -26.39 0.05 6.49
N ALA A 212 -27.62 0.53 6.36
CA ALA A 212 -28.11 1.68 7.12
C ALA A 212 -28.13 1.35 8.61
N LEU A 213 -27.37 2.11 9.37
CA LEU A 213 -27.31 2.05 10.83
C LEU A 213 -27.61 3.43 11.41
N PRO A 214 -28.22 3.51 12.60
CA PRO A 214 -28.40 4.78 13.29
C PRO A 214 -27.06 5.37 13.74
N ASP A 215 -26.91 6.67 13.52
CA ASP A 215 -25.84 7.49 14.05
C ASP A 215 -26.12 7.98 15.48
N GLU A 216 -25.28 8.85 16.01
CA GLU A 216 -25.39 9.42 17.36
C GLU A 216 -26.62 10.32 17.58
N ASP A 217 -27.24 10.82 16.52
CA ASP A 217 -28.48 11.60 16.54
C ASP A 217 -29.72 10.73 16.22
N GLY A 218 -29.50 9.46 15.85
CA GLY A 218 -30.54 8.49 15.46
C GLY A 218 -30.96 8.61 14.01
N GLU A 219 -30.22 9.34 13.17
CA GLU A 219 -30.41 9.39 11.72
C GLU A 219 -29.73 8.17 11.08
N LEU A 220 -30.32 7.64 10.00
CA LEU A 220 -29.75 6.49 9.29
C LEU A 220 -28.61 6.96 8.37
N ALA A 221 -27.47 6.29 8.47
CA ALA A 221 -26.32 6.47 7.58
C ALA A 221 -25.73 5.12 7.18
N PRO A 222 -25.06 5.02 6.02
CA PRO A 222 -24.30 3.82 5.65
C PRO A 222 -23.27 3.46 6.74
N ALA A 223 -23.19 2.19 7.12
CA ALA A 223 -22.22 1.70 8.11
C ALA A 223 -20.77 2.08 7.78
N GLY A 224 -20.40 2.10 6.50
CA GLY A 224 -19.07 2.50 6.01
C GLY A 224 -18.71 3.97 6.21
N GLU A 225 -19.70 4.81 6.53
CA GLU A 225 -19.56 6.25 6.80
C GLU A 225 -19.64 6.56 8.30
N LEU A 226 -19.88 5.56 9.14
CA LEU A 226 -19.95 5.72 10.59
C LEU A 226 -18.63 5.39 11.27
N VAL A 227 -18.39 6.05 12.40
CA VAL A 227 -17.21 5.85 13.23
C VAL A 227 -17.58 5.12 14.51
N LEU A 228 -16.82 4.09 14.88
CA LEU A 228 -17.05 3.34 16.11
C LEU A 228 -16.72 4.23 17.33
N PRO A 229 -17.68 4.50 18.23
CA PRO A 229 -17.45 5.35 19.40
C PRO A 229 -16.30 4.84 20.28
N GLY A 230 -15.39 5.74 20.68
CA GLY A 230 -14.26 5.42 21.55
C GLY A 230 -13.10 4.65 20.91
N SER A 231 -13.22 4.31 19.61
CA SER A 231 -12.13 3.69 18.85
C SER A 231 -10.91 4.61 18.70
N PRO A 232 -9.73 4.08 18.35
CA PRO A 232 -8.58 4.91 18.00
C PRO A 232 -8.86 5.92 16.89
N PHE A 233 -9.62 5.55 15.87
CA PHE A 233 -9.99 6.47 14.80
C PHE A 233 -10.88 7.62 15.29
N ALA A 234 -11.87 7.32 16.13
CA ALA A 234 -12.75 8.34 16.73
C ALA A 234 -12.00 9.40 17.55
N ARG A 235 -10.80 9.09 18.06
CA ARG A 235 -9.98 10.04 18.83
C ARG A 235 -9.16 10.99 17.97
N VAL A 236 -8.92 10.64 16.70
CA VAL A 236 -8.02 11.39 15.83
C VAL A 236 -8.72 12.20 14.76
N ILE A 237 -9.98 11.89 14.42
CA ILE A 237 -10.73 12.67 13.44
C ILE A 237 -11.26 13.97 14.02
N ARG A 238 -11.39 14.99 13.16
CA ARG A 238 -12.03 16.26 13.50
C ARG A 238 -13.49 16.02 13.90
N PRO A 239 -13.96 16.61 15.01
CA PRO A 239 -15.35 16.47 15.43
C PRO A 239 -16.34 16.95 14.36
N GLY A 240 -17.31 16.10 14.01
CA GLY A 240 -18.38 16.43 13.06
C GLY A 240 -18.05 16.19 11.58
N GLU A 241 -16.87 15.69 11.23
CA GLU A 241 -16.57 15.26 9.85
C GLU A 241 -17.27 13.94 9.48
N LEU A 242 -17.31 13.00 10.43
CA LEU A 242 -18.07 11.75 10.33
C LEU A 242 -18.92 11.57 11.59
N ALA A 243 -20.12 11.03 11.41
CA ALA A 243 -21.01 10.73 12.52
C ALA A 243 -20.54 9.47 13.26
N ALA A 244 -20.68 9.48 14.58
CA ALA A 244 -20.43 8.28 15.38
C ALA A 244 -21.62 7.32 15.25
N CYS A 245 -21.35 6.01 15.22
CA CYS A 245 -22.41 5.00 15.31
C CYS A 245 -23.15 5.12 16.66
N ASP A 246 -24.47 4.90 16.67
CA ASP A 246 -25.28 4.96 17.89
C ASP A 246 -24.63 4.18 19.06
N ALA A 247 -24.55 4.84 20.22
CA ALA A 247 -23.86 4.30 21.37
C ALA A 247 -24.53 3.04 21.95
N ALA A 248 -25.86 2.94 21.87
CA ALA A 248 -26.59 1.77 22.37
C ALA A 248 -26.40 0.57 21.43
N LEU A 249 -26.36 0.80 20.12
CA LEU A 249 -26.01 -0.19 19.12
C LEU A 249 -24.57 -0.69 19.31
N ALA A 250 -23.62 0.23 19.50
CA ALA A 250 -22.22 -0.06 19.78
C ALA A 250 -22.03 -0.90 21.05
N GLU A 251 -22.73 -0.57 22.14
CA GLU A 251 -22.69 -1.35 23.39
C GLU A 251 -23.27 -2.76 23.21
N ARG A 252 -24.36 -2.88 22.43
CA ARG A 252 -25.05 -4.15 22.20
C ARG A 252 -24.24 -5.12 21.34
N TRP A 253 -23.69 -4.64 20.22
CA TRP A 253 -23.03 -5.50 19.23
C TRP A 253 -21.52 -5.63 19.42
N GLY A 254 -20.89 -4.62 20.04
CA GLY A 254 -19.44 -4.55 20.17
C GLY A 254 -18.74 -4.31 18.83
N GLU A 255 -17.41 -4.28 18.89
CA GLU A 255 -16.55 -3.86 17.77
C GLU A 255 -16.59 -4.81 16.55
N GLN A 256 -16.55 -6.13 16.76
CA GLN A 256 -16.34 -7.07 15.65
C GLN A 256 -17.48 -7.04 14.60
N PRO A 257 -18.78 -7.14 14.95
CA PRO A 257 -19.85 -7.11 13.95
C PRO A 257 -19.94 -5.76 13.24
N LEU A 258 -19.76 -4.66 13.97
CA LEU A 258 -19.87 -3.30 13.43
C LEU A 258 -18.73 -2.99 12.46
N THR A 259 -17.49 -3.32 12.83
CA THR A 259 -16.34 -3.13 11.93
C THR A 259 -16.39 -4.06 10.72
N ALA A 260 -16.97 -5.26 10.85
CA ALA A 260 -17.16 -6.18 9.73
C ALA A 260 -18.20 -5.70 8.70
N VAL A 261 -19.15 -4.85 9.11
CA VAL A 261 -20.07 -4.15 8.18
C VAL A 261 -19.56 -2.78 7.75
N GLY A 262 -18.33 -2.40 8.11
CA GLY A 262 -17.69 -1.16 7.61
C GLY A 262 -17.57 -0.01 8.60
N VAL A 263 -18.16 -0.09 9.80
CA VAL A 263 -18.02 0.97 10.82
C VAL A 263 -16.53 1.16 11.17
N LEU A 264 -16.04 2.39 11.02
CA LEU A 264 -14.62 2.71 11.09
C LEU A 264 -14.11 2.73 12.54
N ALA A 265 -13.21 1.82 12.88
CA ALA A 265 -12.48 1.82 14.16
C ALA A 265 -10.99 2.20 14.03
N THR A 266 -10.48 2.19 12.80
CA THR A 266 -9.12 2.57 12.38
C THR A 266 -9.20 3.15 10.97
N PHE A 267 -8.14 3.77 10.48
CA PHE A 267 -8.02 4.13 9.06
C PHE A 267 -8.28 2.93 8.15
N ALA A 268 -9.05 3.14 7.09
CA ALA A 268 -9.27 2.14 6.05
C ALA A 268 -8.14 2.19 5.00
N LEU A 269 -7.91 1.05 4.35
CA LEU A 269 -6.92 0.89 3.30
C LEU A 269 -7.61 0.67 1.96
N VAL A 270 -7.17 1.40 0.96
CA VAL A 270 -7.41 1.07 -0.45
C VAL A 270 -6.32 0.12 -0.91
N ARG A 271 -6.71 -0.98 -1.56
CA ARG A 271 -5.81 -2.00 -2.12
C ARG A 271 -6.23 -2.34 -3.53
N ALA A 272 -5.62 -1.67 -4.50
CA ALA A 272 -5.93 -1.84 -5.91
C ALA A 272 -4.76 -2.51 -6.65
N THR A 273 -5.07 -3.37 -7.61
CA THR A 273 -4.08 -4.02 -8.48
C THR A 273 -4.26 -3.55 -9.90
N ASP A 274 -3.17 -3.46 -10.65
CA ASP A 274 -3.17 -3.05 -12.06
C ASP A 274 -3.86 -1.68 -12.29
N VAL A 275 -3.53 -0.69 -11.45
CA VAL A 275 -4.06 0.68 -11.54
C VAL A 275 -3.41 1.41 -12.69
N VAL A 276 -4.19 1.79 -13.69
CA VAL A 276 -3.73 2.66 -14.78
C VAL A 276 -3.47 4.06 -14.21
N LEU A 277 -2.26 4.58 -14.40
CA LEU A 277 -1.87 5.90 -13.93
C LEU A 277 -2.28 6.97 -14.95
N ASP A 278 -3.58 7.21 -15.03
CA ASP A 278 -4.19 8.30 -15.78
C ASP A 278 -4.95 9.22 -14.80
N PRO A 279 -4.50 10.46 -14.55
CA PRO A 279 -5.14 11.37 -13.59
C PRO A 279 -6.62 11.58 -13.86
N ASP A 280 -7.04 11.60 -15.14
CA ASP A 280 -8.43 11.80 -15.55
C ASP A 280 -9.33 10.58 -15.28
N GLU A 281 -8.76 9.39 -15.05
CA GLU A 281 -9.51 8.14 -14.76
C GLU A 281 -9.52 7.78 -13.26
N LEU A 282 -8.79 8.51 -12.41
CA LEU A 282 -8.68 8.27 -10.97
C LEU A 282 -9.77 9.01 -10.16
N GLU A 283 -11.02 8.86 -10.59
CA GLU A 283 -12.21 9.32 -9.86
C GLU A 283 -12.90 8.14 -9.16
N PRO A 284 -13.64 8.36 -8.05
CA PRO A 284 -14.46 7.32 -7.44
C PRO A 284 -15.36 6.64 -8.47
N ARG A 285 -15.41 5.31 -8.45
CA ARG A 285 -16.23 4.54 -9.38
C ARG A 285 -17.71 4.75 -9.10
N ASP A 286 -18.51 4.82 -10.16
CA ASP A 286 -19.96 4.71 -10.09
C ASP A 286 -20.34 3.28 -9.66
N GLY A 287 -20.52 3.09 -8.35
CA GLY A 287 -20.88 1.82 -7.73
C GLY A 287 -21.93 1.99 -6.64
N ASP A 288 -22.51 0.87 -6.22
CA ASP A 288 -23.49 0.86 -5.12
C ASP A 288 -22.84 1.09 -3.75
N TYR A 289 -21.50 0.98 -3.64
CA TYR A 289 -20.75 1.11 -2.39
C TYR A 289 -19.28 1.47 -2.64
N ALA A 290 -18.60 1.95 -1.60
CA ALA A 290 -17.17 2.23 -1.63
C ALA A 290 -16.34 0.92 -1.74
N GLU A 291 -15.88 0.60 -2.95
CA GLU A 291 -15.08 -0.60 -3.20
C GLU A 291 -13.67 -0.49 -2.58
N PRO A 292 -13.16 -1.53 -1.89
CA PRO A 292 -11.87 -1.46 -1.20
C PRO A 292 -10.67 -1.38 -2.15
N ASP A 293 -10.86 -1.62 -3.44
CA ASP A 293 -9.85 -1.52 -4.50
C ASP A 293 -10.08 -0.31 -5.43
N ASP A 294 -10.91 0.64 -5.00
CA ASP A 294 -11.12 1.88 -5.72
C ASP A 294 -10.12 2.95 -5.28
N ALA A 295 -9.13 3.20 -6.15
CA ALA A 295 -8.13 4.25 -5.95
C ALA A 295 -8.74 5.65 -5.97
N GLY A 296 -9.89 5.84 -6.62
CA GLY A 296 -10.58 7.13 -6.70
C GLY A 296 -11.11 7.63 -5.36
N LEU A 297 -11.27 6.76 -4.36
CA LEU A 297 -11.67 7.12 -3.00
C LEU A 297 -10.58 7.90 -2.22
N LEU A 298 -9.37 8.02 -2.76
CA LEU A 298 -8.26 8.70 -2.12
C LEU A 298 -8.28 10.19 -2.44
N ASP A 299 -8.12 11.04 -1.41
CA ASP A 299 -8.06 12.50 -1.57
C ASP A 299 -6.90 12.95 -2.47
N ALA A 300 -7.19 13.77 -3.49
CA ALA A 300 -6.18 14.29 -4.43
C ALA A 300 -5.28 13.21 -5.08
N VAL A 301 -5.85 12.03 -5.37
CA VAL A 301 -5.12 10.92 -6.01
C VAL A 301 -4.70 11.22 -7.45
N ASP A 302 -5.45 12.07 -8.14
CA ASP A 302 -5.12 12.66 -9.44
C ASP A 302 -3.81 13.45 -9.35
N VAL A 303 -3.64 14.30 -8.33
CA VAL A 303 -2.42 15.09 -8.12
C VAL A 303 -1.23 14.20 -7.75
N TRP A 304 -1.45 13.14 -6.98
CA TRP A 304 -0.40 12.13 -6.75
C TRP A 304 0.02 11.45 -8.05
N CYS A 305 -0.95 11.12 -8.91
CA CYS A 305 -0.68 10.52 -10.20
C CYS A 305 0.12 11.46 -11.11
N GLU A 306 -0.23 12.75 -11.16
CA GLU A 306 0.55 13.77 -11.88
C GLU A 306 2.00 13.84 -11.38
N ASP A 307 2.22 13.93 -10.06
CA ASP A 307 3.57 13.95 -9.45
C ASP A 307 4.39 12.69 -9.80
N VAL A 308 3.73 11.53 -9.84
CA VAL A 308 4.35 10.27 -10.28
C VAL A 308 4.72 10.35 -11.77
N LEU A 309 3.83 10.81 -12.63
CA LEU A 309 4.06 10.90 -14.07
C LEU A 309 5.17 11.90 -14.43
N ASP A 310 5.25 13.04 -13.72
CA ASP A 310 6.31 14.04 -13.89
C ASP A 310 7.72 13.46 -13.60
N GLY A 311 7.80 12.43 -12.74
CA GLY A 311 9.04 11.72 -12.41
C GLY A 311 9.40 10.58 -13.36
N LEU A 312 8.53 10.24 -14.32
CA LEU A 312 8.72 9.12 -15.24
C LEU A 312 9.04 9.60 -16.67
N PRO A 313 9.68 8.77 -17.51
CA PRO A 313 9.85 9.10 -18.91
C PRO A 313 8.51 9.31 -19.61
N GLU A 314 8.43 10.27 -20.55
CA GLU A 314 7.24 10.45 -21.38
C GLU A 314 6.94 9.18 -22.19
N THR A 315 5.73 8.65 -22.05
CA THR A 315 5.28 7.42 -22.73
C THR A 315 4.02 7.63 -23.57
N PRO A 316 3.80 6.83 -24.64
CA PRO A 316 2.64 7.00 -25.53
C PRO A 316 1.32 6.47 -24.94
N VAL A 317 1.39 5.69 -23.86
CA VAL A 317 0.24 5.18 -23.10
C VAL A 317 0.55 5.32 -21.61
N PRO A 318 -0.48 5.48 -20.75
CA PRO A 318 -0.28 5.58 -19.31
C PRO A 318 0.42 4.34 -18.75
N PRO A 319 1.38 4.51 -17.82
CA PRO A 319 1.98 3.40 -17.10
C PRO A 319 0.99 2.80 -16.07
N VAL A 320 1.33 1.64 -15.50
CA VAL A 320 0.44 0.90 -14.59
C VAL A 320 1.10 0.66 -13.24
N ALA A 321 0.49 1.10 -12.15
CA ALA A 321 0.88 0.68 -10.80
C ALA A 321 0.38 -0.75 -10.54
N THR A 322 1.33 -1.69 -10.40
CA THR A 322 1.01 -3.12 -10.26
C THR A 322 0.21 -3.44 -8.99
N GLU A 323 0.52 -2.74 -7.90
CA GLU A 323 -0.22 -2.78 -6.65
C GLU A 323 -0.13 -1.40 -5.99
N LEU A 324 -1.29 -0.86 -5.63
CA LEU A 324 -1.44 0.38 -4.86
C LEU A 324 -2.05 0.02 -3.51
N VAL A 325 -1.33 0.37 -2.44
CA VAL A 325 -1.82 0.26 -1.06
C VAL A 325 -1.75 1.64 -0.43
N ALA A 326 -2.89 2.21 -0.07
CA ALA A 326 -3.00 3.58 0.38
C ALA A 326 -3.96 3.72 1.56
N VAL A 327 -3.72 4.70 2.42
CA VAL A 327 -4.62 5.05 3.51
C VAL A 327 -5.60 6.12 3.05
N ARG A 328 -6.90 5.89 3.21
CA ARG A 328 -7.94 6.90 2.94
C ARG A 328 -8.20 7.79 4.14
N ASP A 329 -8.93 8.88 3.92
CA ASP A 329 -9.46 9.77 4.96
C ASP A 329 -8.39 10.41 5.88
N LEU A 330 -7.20 10.65 5.34
CA LEU A 330 -6.13 11.34 6.07
C LEU A 330 -6.46 12.83 6.33
N ASP A 331 -7.26 13.42 5.44
CA ASP A 331 -7.76 14.78 5.53
C ASP A 331 -8.74 14.96 6.71
N LEU A 332 -9.40 13.90 7.18
CA LEU A 332 -10.32 13.96 8.32
C LEU A 332 -9.63 14.15 9.67
N VAL A 333 -8.30 13.97 9.75
CA VAL A 333 -7.55 14.04 11.01
C VAL A 333 -7.57 15.45 11.60
N ASP A 334 -7.75 15.54 12.91
CA ASP A 334 -7.65 16.77 13.68
C ASP A 334 -6.21 17.24 13.80
N ASP A 335 -5.98 18.55 13.61
CA ASP A 335 -4.65 19.15 13.62
C ASP A 335 -3.89 18.86 14.91
N ASP A 336 -4.58 18.76 16.05
CA ASP A 336 -3.96 18.48 17.36
C ASP A 336 -3.75 16.96 17.60
N ALA A 337 -4.31 16.10 16.74
CA ALA A 337 -4.29 14.64 16.89
C ALA A 337 -3.27 13.92 15.99
N TRP A 338 -2.56 14.64 15.12
CA TRP A 338 -1.51 14.07 14.27
C TRP A 338 -0.46 13.20 14.98
N PRO A 339 0.00 13.51 16.22
CA PRO A 339 0.90 12.61 16.94
C PRO A 339 0.31 11.22 17.19
N GLU A 340 -0.98 11.12 17.51
CA GLU A 340 -1.67 9.83 17.69
C GLU A 340 -1.93 9.15 16.34
N ALA A 341 -2.35 9.90 15.32
CA ALA A 341 -2.57 9.37 13.97
C ALA A 341 -1.27 8.80 13.36
N LEU A 342 -0.15 9.51 13.45
CA LEU A 342 1.15 9.02 12.97
C LEU A 342 1.61 7.78 13.73
N ALA A 343 1.29 7.66 15.03
CA ALA A 343 1.56 6.44 15.81
C ALA A 343 0.66 5.27 15.39
N MET A 344 -0.54 5.51 14.86
CA MET A 344 -1.37 4.48 14.22
C MET A 344 -0.77 4.07 12.86
N LEU A 345 -0.43 5.04 12.02
CA LEU A 345 0.16 4.83 10.69
C LEU A 345 1.52 4.12 10.74
N ALA A 346 2.29 4.29 11.82
CA ALA A 346 3.57 3.61 12.02
C ALA A 346 3.44 2.11 12.38
N ARG A 347 2.23 1.56 12.48
CA ARG A 347 1.98 0.13 12.79
C ARG A 347 1.41 -0.63 11.60
N PRO A 348 1.81 -1.89 11.35
CA PRO A 348 1.16 -2.72 10.34
C PRO A 348 -0.33 -2.90 10.62
N PRO A 349 -1.20 -2.98 9.59
CA PRO A 349 -0.84 -2.96 8.16
C PRO A 349 -0.67 -1.55 7.56
N LEU A 350 -1.04 -0.47 8.28
CA LEU A 350 -0.99 0.91 7.77
C LEU A 350 0.44 1.35 7.41
N ARG A 351 1.42 0.87 8.17
CA ARG A 351 2.85 1.14 7.92
C ARG A 351 3.29 0.75 6.52
N ASP A 352 2.72 -0.31 5.95
CA ASP A 352 3.12 -0.78 4.63
C ASP A 352 2.66 0.20 3.54
N ALA A 353 1.45 0.75 3.67
CA ALA A 353 0.92 1.80 2.79
C ALA A 353 1.76 3.09 2.80
N LEU A 354 2.50 3.33 3.89
CA LEU A 354 3.39 4.47 4.06
C LEU A 354 4.81 4.21 3.56
N THR A 355 5.33 3.00 3.75
CA THR A 355 6.78 2.73 3.63
C THR A 355 7.17 1.83 2.47
N ALA A 356 6.24 1.10 1.88
CA ALA A 356 6.52 0.25 0.71
C ALA A 356 6.43 1.08 -0.58
N PRO A 357 7.49 1.12 -1.41
CA PRO A 357 7.44 1.78 -2.72
C PRO A 357 6.38 1.14 -3.62
N VAL A 358 5.72 1.97 -4.44
CA VAL A 358 4.79 1.50 -5.47
C VAL A 358 5.58 1.13 -6.71
N ARG A 359 5.33 -0.05 -7.27
CA ARG A 359 5.98 -0.51 -8.49
C ARG A 359 5.14 -0.18 -9.71
N VAL A 360 5.70 0.63 -10.58
CA VAL A 360 5.09 1.09 -11.83
C VAL A 360 5.68 0.32 -13.01
N LEU A 361 4.83 -0.31 -13.81
CA LEU A 361 5.18 -0.97 -15.06
C LEU A 361 5.05 0.03 -16.21
N LEU A 362 6.17 0.26 -16.90
CA LEU A 362 6.22 1.11 -18.08
C LEU A 362 5.81 0.33 -19.35
N PRO A 363 5.36 1.01 -20.42
CA PRO A 363 4.89 0.36 -21.65
C PRO A 363 5.96 -0.45 -22.40
N ASP A 364 7.24 -0.19 -22.14
CA ASP A 364 8.37 -0.94 -22.70
C ASP A 364 8.69 -2.23 -21.92
N GLY A 365 7.96 -2.50 -20.84
CA GLY A 365 8.10 -3.67 -19.98
C GLY A 365 9.11 -3.50 -18.84
N THR A 366 9.75 -2.33 -18.72
CA THR A 366 10.59 -2.00 -17.56
C THR A 366 9.74 -1.59 -16.36
N THR A 367 10.34 -1.56 -15.17
CA THR A 367 9.61 -1.18 -13.95
C THR A 367 10.37 -0.14 -13.15
N GLU A 368 9.68 0.90 -12.73
CA GLU A 368 10.17 1.95 -11.85
C GLU A 368 9.55 1.84 -10.45
N SER A 369 10.26 2.33 -9.45
CA SER A 369 9.74 2.42 -8.08
C SER A 369 9.44 3.86 -7.74
N VAL A 370 8.19 4.13 -7.37
CA VAL A 370 7.69 5.47 -7.05
C VAL A 370 7.22 5.54 -5.61
N ARG A 371 7.03 6.77 -5.13
CA ARG A 371 6.58 7.04 -3.77
C ARG A 371 5.13 6.56 -3.59
N PRO A 372 4.80 5.86 -2.49
CA PRO A 372 3.40 5.51 -2.22
C PRO A 372 2.58 6.76 -1.89
N TYR A 373 1.31 6.74 -2.28
CA TYR A 373 0.35 7.83 -2.07
C TYR A 373 0.36 8.34 -0.62
N THR A 374 0.28 7.45 0.37
CA THR A 374 0.24 7.83 1.80
C THR A 374 1.47 8.65 2.21
N ALA A 375 2.66 8.31 1.69
CA ALA A 375 3.89 9.06 1.96
C ALA A 375 3.89 10.42 1.25
N TRP A 376 3.43 10.46 0.00
CA TRP A 376 3.28 11.70 -0.75
C TRP A 376 2.32 12.68 -0.05
N TRP A 377 1.15 12.20 0.37
CA TRP A 377 0.14 13.02 1.05
C TRP A 377 0.70 13.59 2.36
N LEU A 378 1.26 12.75 3.23
CA LEU A 378 1.78 13.19 4.54
C LEU A 378 2.97 14.16 4.43
N ARG A 379 3.79 14.05 3.37
CA ARG A 379 4.88 14.99 3.08
C ARG A 379 4.38 16.40 2.80
N GLY A 380 3.27 16.51 2.08
CA GLY A 380 2.67 17.77 1.64
C GLY A 380 1.80 18.48 2.69
N HIS A 381 1.42 17.79 3.76
CA HIS A 381 0.47 18.27 4.75
C HIS A 381 1.11 18.64 6.09
N PRO A 382 0.54 19.58 6.87
CA PRO A 382 1.13 20.12 8.10
C PRO A 382 1.05 19.16 9.32
N VAL A 383 1.48 17.92 9.15
CA VAL A 383 1.26 16.82 10.11
C VAL A 383 2.29 16.74 11.26
N LEU A 384 3.32 17.59 11.26
CA LEU A 384 4.34 17.65 12.32
C LEU A 384 4.42 19.05 12.93
N ASP A 385 3.84 19.23 14.12
CA ASP A 385 3.73 20.52 14.81
C ASP A 385 3.16 21.64 13.91
N GLY A 386 2.14 21.33 13.11
CA GLY A 386 1.53 22.27 12.16
C GLY A 386 2.43 22.62 10.95
N ARG A 387 3.48 21.84 10.70
CA ARG A 387 4.43 22.03 9.60
C ARG A 387 4.48 20.81 8.70
N ARG A 388 4.80 21.06 7.43
CA ARG A 388 5.03 20.02 6.43
C ARG A 388 6.31 19.25 6.79
N PRO A 389 6.26 17.92 6.92
CA PRO A 389 7.44 17.11 7.20
C PRO A 389 8.56 17.27 6.17
N ALA A 390 8.20 17.40 4.89
CA ALA A 390 9.15 17.64 3.81
C ALA A 390 9.87 18.98 4.06
N GLY A 391 11.19 18.92 4.24
CA GLY A 391 12.01 20.10 4.54
C GLY A 391 12.28 20.34 6.03
N LEU A 392 11.88 19.42 6.90
CA LEU A 392 12.31 19.34 8.30
C LEU A 392 13.45 18.32 8.45
N ARG A 393 14.21 18.45 9.52
CA ARG A 393 15.18 17.43 9.98
C ARG A 393 14.90 17.04 11.41
N THR A 394 15.34 15.86 11.80
CA THR A 394 15.25 15.43 13.20
C THR A 394 16.13 16.28 14.11
N THR A 395 15.62 16.60 15.31
CA THR A 395 16.42 17.20 16.37
C THR A 395 17.52 16.22 16.80
N GLY A 396 18.78 16.68 16.85
CA GLY A 396 19.93 15.82 17.12
C GLY A 396 20.32 14.89 15.97
N GLY A 397 19.70 15.03 14.79
CA GLY A 397 20.10 14.33 13.57
C GLY A 397 21.43 14.80 12.99
N ASP A 398 21.70 14.45 11.73
CA ASP A 398 22.97 14.71 11.07
C ASP A 398 23.38 16.21 11.12
N PRO A 399 24.56 16.53 11.71
CA PRO A 399 25.04 17.90 11.81
C PRO A 399 25.28 18.56 10.45
N LEU A 400 25.47 17.78 9.36
CA LEU A 400 25.62 18.31 8.02
C LEU A 400 24.36 19.01 7.48
N LEU A 401 23.20 18.71 8.05
CA LEU A 401 21.92 19.32 7.66
C LEU A 401 21.52 20.49 8.56
N ALA A 402 22.29 20.78 9.61
CA ALA A 402 22.03 21.90 10.51
C ALA A 402 22.13 23.24 9.75
N GLY A 403 21.18 24.16 10.00
CA GLY A 403 21.12 25.46 9.32
C GLY A 403 20.44 25.42 7.95
N LEU A 404 20.54 24.30 7.21
CA LEU A 404 19.86 24.08 5.93
C LEU A 404 18.39 23.69 6.11
N TYR A 405 18.11 22.93 7.18
CA TYR A 405 16.79 22.43 7.51
C TYR A 405 16.40 22.82 8.95
N GLU A 406 15.12 23.12 9.13
CA GLU A 406 14.55 23.38 10.45
C GLU A 406 14.43 22.08 11.24
N ALA A 407 14.74 22.14 12.53
CA ALA A 407 14.62 20.99 13.41
C ALA A 407 13.15 20.78 13.85
N VAL A 408 12.77 19.51 13.96
CA VAL A 408 11.52 19.08 14.60
C VAL A 408 11.80 18.01 15.63
N ASP A 409 11.05 18.01 16.72
CA ASP A 409 11.07 16.91 17.66
C ASP A 409 10.20 15.78 17.11
N ALA A 410 10.85 14.73 16.61
CA ALA A 410 10.17 13.55 16.10
C ALA A 410 10.41 12.33 16.99
N ALA A 411 10.74 12.53 18.28
CA ALA A 411 11.06 11.43 19.20
C ALA A 411 9.92 10.39 19.34
N GLY A 412 8.67 10.78 19.09
CA GLY A 412 7.52 9.87 19.04
C GLY A 412 7.52 8.90 17.85
N LEU A 413 8.33 9.16 16.83
CA LEU A 413 8.48 8.39 15.59
C LEU A 413 9.91 7.84 15.50
N ALA A 414 10.26 6.91 16.38
CA ALA A 414 11.60 6.33 16.46
C ALA A 414 11.98 5.39 15.28
N ASP A 415 11.17 5.35 14.22
CA ASP A 415 11.40 4.53 13.03
C ASP A 415 11.93 5.39 11.88
N ASP A 416 13.23 5.27 11.59
CA ASP A 416 13.90 5.99 10.49
C ASP A 416 13.26 5.73 9.11
N GLN A 417 12.60 4.59 8.91
CA GLN A 417 11.89 4.33 7.65
C GLN A 417 10.61 5.19 7.56
N VAL A 418 9.87 5.34 8.66
CA VAL A 418 8.69 6.21 8.74
C VAL A 418 9.10 7.67 8.58
N LEU A 419 10.17 8.12 9.26
CA LEU A 419 10.67 9.49 9.12
C LEU A 419 11.06 9.83 7.69
N ARG A 420 11.75 8.90 7.00
CA ARG A 420 12.09 9.06 5.57
C ARG A 420 10.87 9.06 4.66
N ALA A 421 9.88 8.19 4.93
CA ALA A 421 8.62 8.20 4.20
C ALA A 421 7.90 9.55 4.32
N LEU A 422 7.85 10.11 5.53
CA LEU A 422 7.37 11.46 5.79
C LEU A 422 8.26 12.55 5.15
N GLY A 423 9.45 12.25 4.65
CA GLY A 423 10.38 13.25 4.09
C GLY A 423 11.12 14.09 5.13
N VAL A 424 11.13 13.64 6.39
CA VAL A 424 12.00 14.22 7.42
C VAL A 424 13.44 13.80 7.14
N ARG A 425 14.34 14.77 7.04
CA ARG A 425 15.75 14.53 6.74
C ARG A 425 16.47 13.96 7.97
N THR A 426 16.97 12.74 7.86
CA THR A 426 17.70 12.05 8.94
C THR A 426 19.22 12.16 8.78
N SER A 427 19.71 12.07 7.54
CA SER A 427 21.13 12.25 7.18
C SER A 427 21.31 12.78 5.77
N ALA A 428 22.47 13.39 5.50
CA ALA A 428 22.83 13.85 4.16
C ALA A 428 22.89 12.68 3.17
N ALA A 429 23.41 11.52 3.57
CA ALA A 429 23.43 10.32 2.73
C ALA A 429 22.01 9.86 2.36
N ALA A 430 21.11 9.75 3.35
CA ALA A 430 19.72 9.36 3.09
C ALA A 430 18.97 10.38 2.21
N LEU A 431 19.29 11.68 2.34
CA LEU A 431 18.75 12.70 1.45
C LEU A 431 19.24 12.48 0.01
N LEU A 432 20.54 12.23 -0.19
CA LEU A 432 21.10 12.05 -1.53
C LEU A 432 20.67 10.74 -2.20
N ASP A 433 20.30 9.71 -1.42
CA ASP A 433 19.71 8.47 -1.93
C ASP A 433 18.25 8.64 -2.42
N GLU A 434 17.59 9.75 -2.09
CA GLU A 434 16.22 10.03 -2.57
C GLU A 434 16.24 10.62 -3.98
N PRO A 435 15.29 10.23 -4.87
CA PRO A 435 15.08 10.92 -6.13
C PRO A 435 14.88 12.43 -5.92
N GLY A 436 15.66 13.25 -6.64
CA GLY A 436 15.65 14.72 -6.51
C GLY A 436 16.34 15.27 -5.26
N GLY A 437 16.87 14.43 -4.37
CA GLY A 437 17.50 14.88 -3.12
C GLY A 437 18.76 15.73 -3.31
N ALA A 438 19.56 15.44 -4.33
CA ALA A 438 20.70 16.26 -4.71
C ALA A 438 20.29 17.68 -5.15
N ALA A 439 19.25 17.79 -5.98
CA ALA A 439 18.70 19.06 -6.43
C ALA A 439 18.13 19.87 -5.26
N GLU A 440 17.42 19.22 -4.33
CA GLU A 440 16.94 19.86 -3.10
C GLU A 440 18.10 20.40 -2.26
N LEU A 441 19.14 19.60 -2.01
CA LEU A 441 20.30 20.02 -1.23
C LEU A 441 21.02 21.20 -1.88
N LEU A 442 21.25 21.13 -3.19
CA LEU A 442 21.90 22.19 -3.97
C LEU A 442 21.08 23.48 -3.93
N SER A 443 19.76 23.40 -4.08
CA SER A 443 18.86 24.55 -3.92
C SER A 443 18.95 25.18 -2.53
N ARG A 444 18.98 24.36 -1.46
CA ARG A 444 19.16 24.84 -0.08
C ARG A 444 20.54 25.46 0.15
N LEU A 445 21.58 24.92 -0.48
CA LEU A 445 22.92 25.51 -0.48
C LEU A 445 22.96 26.83 -1.27
N ALA A 446 22.10 27.03 -2.25
CA ALA A 446 22.01 28.30 -2.98
C ALA A 446 21.24 29.41 -2.21
N ASP A 447 20.55 29.13 -1.09
CA ASP A 447 19.79 30.15 -0.34
C ASP A 447 20.68 30.97 0.63
N PRO A 448 21.06 32.23 0.32
CA PRO A 448 22.02 33.01 1.09
C PRO A 448 21.60 33.30 2.55
N HIS A 449 20.34 33.06 2.91
CA HIS A 449 19.85 33.22 4.28
C HIS A 449 20.16 32.01 5.18
N ARG A 450 20.66 30.90 4.61
CA ARG A 450 21.01 29.69 5.36
C ARG A 450 22.44 29.73 5.87
N PRO A 451 22.68 29.60 7.19
CA PRO A 451 24.03 29.55 7.73
C PRO A 451 24.67 28.18 7.41
N VAL A 452 25.75 28.19 6.64
CA VAL A 452 26.56 27.00 6.34
C VAL A 452 28.03 27.34 6.56
N GLY A 453 28.73 26.49 7.32
CA GLY A 453 30.16 26.63 7.56
C GLY A 453 31.03 25.96 6.51
N GLU A 454 32.32 26.35 6.42
CA GLU A 454 33.27 25.79 5.43
C GLU A 454 33.44 24.27 5.55
N ALA A 455 33.58 23.75 6.77
CA ALA A 455 33.74 22.31 7.01
C ALA A 455 32.49 21.51 6.64
N GLN A 456 31.30 22.08 6.88
CA GLN A 456 30.02 21.51 6.47
C GLN A 456 29.91 21.50 4.95
N LEU A 457 30.24 22.61 4.30
CA LEU A 457 30.26 22.73 2.85
C LEU A 457 31.21 21.72 2.19
N HIS A 458 32.42 21.58 2.73
CA HIS A 458 33.40 20.59 2.28
C HIS A 458 32.86 19.15 2.36
N ALA A 459 32.19 18.80 3.46
CA ALA A 459 31.61 17.48 3.64
C ALA A 459 30.43 17.23 2.69
N LEU A 460 29.53 18.21 2.51
CA LEU A 460 28.39 18.10 1.60
C LEU A 460 28.83 17.99 0.14
N TYR A 461 29.80 18.79 -0.30
CA TYR A 461 30.36 18.65 -1.64
C TYR A 461 31.13 17.35 -1.84
N GLY A 462 31.82 16.86 -0.80
CA GLY A 462 32.43 15.53 -0.83
C GLY A 462 31.41 14.40 -1.00
N ALA A 463 30.21 14.54 -0.42
CA ALA A 463 29.12 13.58 -0.59
C ALA A 463 28.47 13.68 -1.98
N LEU A 464 28.20 14.91 -2.46
CA LEU A 464 27.67 15.16 -3.81
C LEU A 464 28.59 14.60 -4.90
N ALA A 465 29.91 14.74 -4.75
CA ALA A 465 30.92 14.23 -5.69
C ALA A 465 30.95 12.69 -5.84
N ALA A 466 30.09 11.96 -5.13
CA ALA A 466 29.93 10.51 -5.31
C ALA A 466 28.72 10.14 -6.19
N LEU A 467 27.91 11.11 -6.59
CA LEU A 467 26.72 10.92 -7.42
C LEU A 467 27.06 10.83 -8.91
N ASP A 468 26.14 10.25 -9.67
CA ASP A 468 26.17 10.28 -11.13
C ASP A 468 25.76 11.68 -11.63
N PRO A 469 26.57 12.34 -12.48
CA PRO A 469 26.20 13.62 -13.11
C PRO A 469 24.85 13.62 -13.84
N ASP A 470 24.45 12.48 -14.42
CA ASP A 470 23.19 12.39 -15.16
C ASP A 470 21.95 12.40 -14.24
N GLU A 471 22.12 12.17 -12.93
CA GLU A 471 21.06 12.15 -11.92
C GLU A 471 20.87 13.49 -11.19
N VAL A 472 21.69 14.50 -11.50
CA VAL A 472 21.70 15.78 -10.77
C VAL A 472 21.25 16.95 -11.64
N THR A 473 20.17 17.62 -11.23
CA THR A 473 19.78 18.91 -11.79
C THR A 473 20.68 20.03 -11.25
N LEU A 474 21.36 20.73 -12.15
CA LEU A 474 22.34 21.77 -11.79
C LEU A 474 21.67 23.09 -11.44
N PRO A 475 22.09 23.77 -10.34
CA PRO A 475 21.64 25.12 -10.03
C PRO A 475 22.44 26.18 -10.80
N ASP A 476 21.85 27.36 -10.99
CA ASP A 476 22.54 28.54 -11.54
C ASP A 476 23.51 29.17 -10.52
N GLU A 477 23.29 28.93 -9.23
CA GLU A 477 24.07 29.49 -8.13
C GLU A 477 24.62 28.39 -7.22
N LEU A 478 25.86 28.59 -6.75
CA LEU A 478 26.56 27.68 -5.86
C LEU A 478 27.05 28.41 -4.61
N ARG A 479 27.22 27.66 -3.52
CA ARG A 479 27.83 28.18 -2.30
C ARG A 479 29.32 27.94 -2.32
N ALA A 480 30.11 29.00 -2.30
CA ALA A 480 31.56 28.96 -2.37
C ALA A 480 32.20 29.71 -1.19
N VAL A 481 33.49 29.46 -0.97
CA VAL A 481 34.34 30.23 -0.07
C VAL A 481 35.06 31.30 -0.89
N VAL A 482 34.84 32.57 -0.56
CA VAL A 482 35.53 33.72 -1.18
C VAL A 482 36.33 34.42 -0.09
N ASP A 483 37.65 34.37 -0.18
CA ASP A 483 38.57 34.98 0.78
C ASP A 483 38.28 34.61 2.26
N GLY A 484 37.90 33.35 2.51
CA GLY A 484 37.58 32.83 3.84
C GLY A 484 36.15 33.10 4.32
N GLU A 485 35.29 33.63 3.45
CA GLU A 485 33.87 33.88 3.76
C GLU A 485 32.97 33.03 2.85
N VAL A 486 32.01 32.33 3.45
CA VAL A 486 31.04 31.52 2.70
C VAL A 486 29.98 32.43 2.07
N ARG A 487 29.80 32.35 0.75
CA ARG A 487 28.86 33.16 -0.04
C ARG A 487 28.20 32.36 -1.14
N VAL A 488 27.03 32.78 -1.57
CA VAL A 488 26.39 32.28 -2.79
C VAL A 488 26.91 33.09 -3.98
N VAL A 489 27.28 32.41 -5.05
CA VAL A 489 27.89 32.96 -6.26
C VAL A 489 27.28 32.31 -7.51
N ASP A 490 27.45 32.94 -8.66
CA ASP A 490 27.12 32.35 -9.96
C ASP A 490 27.98 31.09 -10.20
N ALA A 491 27.36 30.00 -10.65
CA ALA A 491 28.04 28.75 -10.91
C ALA A 491 29.18 28.90 -11.94
N ALA A 492 29.04 29.82 -12.92
CA ALA A 492 30.05 30.07 -13.94
C ALA A 492 31.35 30.69 -13.40
N ASP A 493 31.26 31.37 -12.24
CA ASP A 493 32.38 32.00 -11.56
C ASP A 493 33.06 31.08 -10.54
N ALA A 494 32.39 30.00 -10.12
CA ALA A 494 32.91 29.07 -9.12
C ALA A 494 34.02 28.16 -9.67
N LEU A 495 35.01 27.88 -8.83
CA LEU A 495 36.11 26.96 -9.12
C LEU A 495 36.21 25.88 -8.04
N VAL A 496 36.42 24.63 -8.42
CA VAL A 496 36.74 23.57 -7.44
C VAL A 496 38.16 23.76 -6.92
N ALA A 497 38.32 23.81 -5.59
CA ALA A 497 39.62 23.86 -4.94
C ALA A 497 40.31 22.49 -4.99
N ASP A 498 41.10 22.26 -6.04
CA ASP A 498 41.73 20.98 -6.34
C ASP A 498 43.17 20.86 -5.85
N ALA A 499 43.86 21.97 -5.58
CA ALA A 499 45.23 21.95 -5.08
C ALA A 499 45.53 23.07 -4.06
N PRO A 500 46.14 22.75 -2.89
CA PRO A 500 46.35 23.72 -1.82
C PRO A 500 47.46 24.75 -2.11
N ASP A 501 48.40 24.46 -3.01
CA ASP A 501 49.42 25.43 -3.45
C ASP A 501 48.87 26.55 -4.32
N LEU A 502 47.66 26.41 -4.84
CA LEU A 502 46.98 27.43 -5.62
C LEU A 502 46.18 28.41 -4.78
N LEU A 503 45.92 28.10 -3.50
CA LEU A 503 45.11 28.97 -2.62
C LEU A 503 45.63 30.41 -2.53
N PRO A 504 46.95 30.68 -2.43
CA PRO A 504 47.44 32.07 -2.45
C PRO A 504 47.20 32.79 -3.78
N LEU A 505 47.07 32.06 -4.89
CA LEU A 505 46.78 32.62 -6.22
C LEU A 505 45.28 32.82 -6.46
N ALA A 506 44.43 32.25 -5.61
CA ALA A 506 42.98 32.24 -5.75
C ALA A 506 42.27 33.42 -5.07
N ALA A 507 43.00 34.45 -4.66
CA ALA A 507 42.42 35.63 -4.01
C ALA A 507 41.30 36.25 -4.88
N GLY A 508 40.14 36.47 -4.27
CA GLY A 508 38.94 36.98 -4.93
C GLY A 508 38.18 35.96 -5.81
N HIS A 509 38.68 34.74 -5.98
CA HIS A 509 37.96 33.68 -6.69
C HIS A 509 37.04 32.90 -5.74
N PRO A 510 35.81 32.56 -6.16
CA PRO A 510 34.95 31.66 -5.41
C PRO A 510 35.43 30.21 -5.51
N LEU A 511 35.74 29.60 -4.36
CA LEU A 511 36.25 28.24 -4.29
C LEU A 511 35.24 27.27 -3.68
N LEU A 512 35.00 26.13 -4.33
CA LEU A 512 34.22 25.02 -3.80
C LEU A 512 35.17 24.09 -3.03
N PRO A 513 35.06 24.02 -1.68
CA PRO A 513 35.92 23.16 -0.89
C PRO A 513 35.50 21.70 -1.06
N VAL A 514 36.47 20.82 -1.32
CA VAL A 514 36.23 19.38 -1.46
C VAL A 514 37.51 18.60 -1.16
N ALA A 515 37.38 17.32 -0.83
CA ALA A 515 38.53 16.45 -0.75
C ALA A 515 39.24 16.40 -2.13
N PRO A 516 40.57 16.58 -2.20
CA PRO A 516 41.32 16.57 -3.46
C PRO A 516 41.03 15.39 -4.39
N ALA A 517 40.88 14.19 -3.81
CA ALA A 517 40.58 12.98 -4.57
C ALA A 517 39.21 13.01 -5.27
N ARG A 518 38.31 13.90 -4.86
CA ARG A 518 36.96 14.11 -5.38
C ARG A 518 36.82 15.39 -6.19
N ALA A 519 37.91 16.16 -6.36
CA ALA A 519 37.84 17.46 -7.02
C ALA A 519 37.48 17.36 -8.51
N ALA A 520 37.97 16.32 -9.19
CA ALA A 520 37.59 16.05 -10.58
C ALA A 520 36.11 15.64 -10.68
N ASP A 521 35.67 14.70 -9.85
CA ASP A 521 34.28 14.22 -9.81
C ASP A 521 33.30 15.37 -9.51
N LEU A 522 33.62 16.24 -8.55
CA LEU A 522 32.79 17.40 -8.24
C LEU A 522 32.74 18.42 -9.39
N ALA A 523 33.87 18.64 -10.06
CA ALA A 523 33.95 19.56 -11.20
C ALA A 523 33.11 19.05 -12.38
N GLU A 524 33.14 17.74 -12.64
CA GLU A 524 32.31 17.07 -13.64
C GLU A 524 30.83 17.12 -13.25
N LEU A 525 30.48 16.75 -12.01
CA LEU A 525 29.13 16.80 -11.48
C LEU A 525 28.51 18.20 -11.64
N LEU A 526 29.20 19.24 -11.15
CA LEU A 526 28.68 20.61 -11.15
C LEU A 526 28.94 21.37 -12.45
N GLN A 527 29.64 20.76 -13.42
CA GLN A 527 30.06 21.38 -14.68
C GLN A 527 30.86 22.68 -14.49
N VAL A 528 31.70 22.72 -13.46
CA VAL A 528 32.56 23.87 -13.13
C VAL A 528 34.04 23.55 -13.37
N ARG A 529 34.87 24.58 -13.50
CA ARG A 529 36.32 24.41 -13.72
C ARG A 529 37.05 24.17 -12.41
N ARG A 530 38.20 23.51 -12.47
CA ARG A 530 39.11 23.40 -11.32
C ARG A 530 40.02 24.62 -11.23
N ALA A 531 40.43 24.99 -10.02
CA ALA A 531 41.37 26.08 -9.80
C ALA A 531 42.70 25.83 -10.55
N GLY A 532 43.18 24.58 -10.58
CA GLY A 532 44.35 24.17 -11.36
C GLY A 532 44.27 24.46 -12.85
N ASP A 533 43.09 24.39 -13.47
CA ASP A 533 42.94 24.65 -14.90
C ASP A 533 42.90 26.16 -15.21
N VAL A 534 42.46 26.99 -14.26
CA VAL A 534 42.30 28.45 -14.43
C VAL A 534 43.53 29.23 -13.97
N LEU A 535 44.17 28.79 -12.88
CA LEU A 535 45.28 29.46 -12.21
C LEU A 535 46.66 28.88 -12.58
N ALA A 536 46.75 28.07 -13.64
CA ALA A 536 47.98 27.42 -14.12
C ALA A 536 49.06 28.39 -14.64
N VAL A 537 49.64 29.19 -13.74
CA VAL A 537 50.81 30.02 -14.03
C VAL A 537 52.07 29.16 -13.91
N ARG A 538 52.92 29.18 -14.94
CA ARG A 538 54.19 28.44 -14.95
C ARG A 538 55.21 29.09 -14.01
N VAL A 539 55.98 28.26 -13.31
CA VAL A 539 57.13 28.73 -12.55
C VAL A 539 58.22 29.20 -13.53
N PRO A 540 58.81 30.41 -13.36
CA PRO A 540 59.91 30.87 -14.19
C PRO A 540 61.10 29.90 -14.16
N THR A 541 61.70 29.67 -15.32
CA THR A 541 62.86 28.77 -15.44
C THR A 541 64.14 29.53 -15.05
N GLY A 542 64.90 29.04 -14.05
CA GLY A 542 66.31 29.42 -13.89
C GLY A 542 66.83 29.74 -12.48
N ASP A 543 65.98 29.96 -11.48
CA ASP A 543 66.41 30.61 -10.22
C ASP A 543 66.48 29.69 -8.98
N GLY A 544 66.35 28.36 -9.13
CA GLY A 544 66.33 27.42 -8.01
C GLY A 544 67.39 26.32 -8.05
N GLU A 545 67.78 25.82 -6.86
CA GLU A 545 68.73 24.73 -6.66
C GLU A 545 68.02 23.38 -6.50
N VAL A 546 68.42 22.36 -7.25
CA VAL A 546 67.89 20.99 -7.07
C VAL A 546 68.45 20.36 -5.80
N ARG A 547 67.57 19.87 -4.93
CA ARG A 547 67.88 19.19 -3.66
C ARG A 547 67.32 17.77 -3.65
N GLU A 548 68.01 16.86 -2.98
CA GLU A 548 67.51 15.50 -2.72
C GLU A 548 66.57 15.47 -1.51
N VAL A 549 65.51 14.68 -1.59
CA VAL A 549 64.60 14.46 -0.46
C VAL A 549 65.25 13.49 0.54
N PRO A 550 65.40 13.89 1.84
CA PRO A 550 66.01 13.03 2.85
C PRO A 550 65.35 11.66 2.95
N GLU A 551 66.16 10.62 3.22
CA GLU A 551 65.68 9.23 3.28
C GLU A 551 64.55 9.04 4.30
N ALA A 552 64.66 9.66 5.48
CA ALA A 552 63.62 9.58 6.52
C ALA A 552 62.25 10.08 6.01
N VAL A 553 62.24 11.13 5.17
CA VAL A 553 61.01 11.68 4.57
C VAL A 553 60.50 10.76 3.45
N ARG A 554 61.39 10.19 2.62
CA ARG A 554 61.00 9.19 1.60
C ARG A 554 60.42 7.92 2.22
N VAL A 555 60.86 7.53 3.42
CA VAL A 555 60.26 6.41 4.17
C VAL A 555 58.87 6.78 4.70
N LEU A 556 58.67 8.02 5.16
CA LEU A 556 57.35 8.52 5.58
C LEU A 556 56.36 8.65 4.41
N LEU A 557 56.87 9.12 3.27
CA LEU A 557 56.13 9.48 2.05
C LEU A 557 56.70 8.73 0.83
N PRO A 558 56.41 7.42 0.68
CA PRO A 558 56.99 6.61 -0.38
C PRO A 558 56.60 7.03 -1.81
N GLY A 559 55.54 7.84 -1.97
CA GLY A 559 55.12 8.42 -3.24
C GLY A 559 55.70 9.81 -3.55
N ALA A 560 56.50 10.39 -2.66
CA ALA A 560 57.09 11.71 -2.87
C ALA A 560 58.18 11.68 -3.95
N PRO A 561 58.40 12.79 -4.70
CA PRO A 561 59.49 12.88 -5.67
C PRO A 561 60.85 12.70 -4.98
N ALA A 562 61.85 12.20 -5.73
CA ALA A 562 63.20 12.00 -5.20
C ALA A 562 63.95 13.32 -4.97
N THR A 563 63.56 14.37 -5.69
CA THR A 563 64.18 15.69 -5.66
C THR A 563 63.12 16.80 -5.68
N TYR A 564 63.49 17.98 -5.18
CA TYR A 564 62.72 19.21 -5.30
C TYR A 564 63.65 20.37 -5.70
N VAL A 565 63.08 21.48 -6.15
CA VAL A 565 63.82 22.70 -6.47
C VAL A 565 63.59 23.71 -5.35
N GLU A 566 64.66 24.06 -4.64
CA GLU A 566 64.67 25.07 -3.59
C GLU A 566 64.93 26.46 -4.20
N HIS A 567 64.14 27.46 -3.81
CA HIS A 567 64.28 28.85 -4.25
C HIS A 567 64.52 29.75 -3.04
N GLU A 568 65.30 30.82 -3.21
CA GLU A 568 65.35 31.88 -2.18
C GLU A 568 64.03 32.66 -2.13
N GLU A 569 63.42 32.90 -3.30
CA GLU A 569 62.13 33.55 -3.47
C GLU A 569 61.37 32.88 -4.63
N LEU A 570 60.11 32.50 -4.44
CA LEU A 570 59.28 31.85 -5.46
C LEU A 570 58.07 32.74 -5.76
N VAL A 571 58.20 33.58 -6.77
CA VAL A 571 57.11 34.45 -7.23
C VAL A 571 56.44 33.84 -8.47
N VAL A 572 55.16 33.52 -8.34
CA VAL A 572 54.34 32.97 -9.42
C VAL A 572 53.13 33.89 -9.61
N GLY A 573 52.94 34.41 -10.82
CA GLY A 573 51.82 35.32 -11.11
C GLY A 573 51.84 36.63 -10.31
N GLY A 574 53.00 37.06 -9.80
CA GLY A 574 53.14 38.23 -8.94
C GLY A 574 52.83 37.98 -7.46
N VAL A 575 52.59 36.72 -7.07
CA VAL A 575 52.36 36.30 -5.68
C VAL A 575 53.53 35.44 -5.21
N GLU A 576 54.03 35.71 -4.02
CA GLU A 576 55.06 34.90 -3.37
C GLU A 576 54.45 33.63 -2.79
N LEU A 577 55.00 32.47 -3.14
CA LEU A 577 54.53 31.16 -2.70
C LEU A 577 55.57 30.47 -1.82
N SER A 578 55.11 29.74 -0.81
CA SER A 578 55.96 28.87 0.00
C SER A 578 56.34 27.58 -0.73
N TRP A 579 55.48 27.13 -1.65
CA TRP A 579 55.70 25.98 -2.53
C TRP A 579 54.76 25.98 -3.74
N ARG A 580 55.11 25.22 -4.78
CA ARG A 580 54.30 24.96 -5.98
C ARG A 580 54.64 23.59 -6.55
N HIS A 581 53.64 22.79 -6.87
CA HIS A 581 53.79 21.51 -7.58
C HIS A 581 53.27 21.64 -9.01
N ASP A 582 54.16 21.88 -9.97
CA ASP A 582 53.78 22.25 -11.32
C ASP A 582 53.20 21.09 -12.15
N SER A 583 52.73 21.41 -13.37
CA SER A 583 52.15 20.43 -14.28
C SER A 583 53.17 19.41 -14.83
N ASP A 584 54.46 19.71 -14.73
CA ASP A 584 55.55 18.80 -15.13
C ASP A 584 55.93 17.83 -13.98
N GLY A 585 55.25 17.93 -12.83
CA GLY A 585 55.47 17.09 -11.65
C GLY A 585 56.68 17.53 -10.82
N VAL A 586 57.16 18.77 -11.01
CA VAL A 586 58.29 19.31 -10.28
C VAL A 586 57.79 20.06 -9.05
N LEU A 587 58.36 19.73 -7.89
CA LEU A 587 58.12 20.46 -6.65
C LEU A 587 59.11 21.62 -6.52
N HIS A 588 58.58 22.84 -6.40
CA HIS A 588 59.29 24.07 -6.08
C HIS A 588 58.94 24.50 -4.65
N ALA A 589 59.92 24.95 -3.86
CA ALA A 589 59.67 25.43 -2.49
C ALA A 589 60.69 26.47 -2.04
N THR A 590 60.29 27.34 -1.11
CA THR A 590 61.14 28.40 -0.50
C THR A 590 61.33 28.23 0.99
N THR A 591 60.52 27.38 1.62
CA THR A 591 60.50 27.18 3.08
C THR A 591 60.49 25.70 3.40
N LEU A 592 60.94 25.35 4.61
CA LEU A 592 60.92 23.97 5.09
C LEU A 592 59.49 23.42 5.15
N GLU A 593 58.55 24.24 5.62
CA GLU A 593 57.12 23.93 5.65
C GLU A 593 56.54 23.76 4.23
N GLY A 594 57.00 24.58 3.27
CA GLY A 594 56.64 24.45 1.86
C GLY A 594 57.15 23.14 1.25
N VAL A 595 58.39 22.75 1.51
CA VAL A 595 58.92 21.44 1.10
C VAL A 595 58.09 20.31 1.70
N ALA A 596 57.79 20.39 2.99
CA ALA A 596 56.98 19.40 3.69
C ALA A 596 55.57 19.26 3.09
N ALA A 597 54.90 20.39 2.85
CA ALA A 597 53.56 20.44 2.26
C ALA A 597 53.56 19.88 0.83
N GLY A 598 54.52 20.30 0.00
CA GLY A 598 54.62 19.84 -1.37
C GLY A 598 54.96 18.36 -1.51
N LEU A 599 55.86 17.83 -0.69
CA LEU A 599 56.16 16.39 -0.68
C LEU A 599 54.97 15.56 -0.21
N ALA A 600 54.26 16.03 0.83
CA ALA A 600 53.06 15.36 1.33
C ALA A 600 51.93 15.39 0.29
N TRP A 601 51.77 16.50 -0.43
CA TRP A 601 50.81 16.65 -1.52
C TRP A 601 51.12 15.71 -2.69
N ALA A 602 52.36 15.73 -3.20
CA ALA A 602 52.79 14.88 -4.30
C ALA A 602 52.67 13.38 -3.98
N ALA A 603 52.82 13.00 -2.69
CA ALA A 603 52.66 11.64 -2.22
C ALA A 603 51.19 11.23 -1.92
N GLY A 604 50.21 12.13 -2.10
CA GLY A 604 48.81 11.87 -1.76
C GLY A 604 48.54 11.73 -0.25
N ALA A 605 49.43 12.24 0.61
CA ALA A 605 49.41 12.06 2.06
C ALA A 605 49.39 13.41 2.80
N TRP A 606 48.50 14.31 2.40
CA TRP A 606 48.41 15.71 2.90
C TRP A 606 48.40 15.86 4.43
N ALA A 607 47.77 14.92 5.15
CA ALA A 607 47.71 14.92 6.62
C ALA A 607 49.11 14.83 7.27
N ARG A 608 50.08 14.23 6.58
CA ARG A 608 51.45 14.00 7.08
C ARG A 608 52.42 15.16 6.88
N ARG A 609 51.97 16.29 6.31
CA ARG A 609 52.83 17.47 6.08
C ARG A 609 53.55 17.96 7.34
N PHE A 610 52.92 17.84 8.51
CA PHE A 610 53.53 18.26 9.78
C PHE A 610 54.58 17.26 10.28
N GLU A 611 54.37 15.95 10.08
CA GLU A 611 55.40 14.95 10.33
C GLU A 611 56.59 15.12 9.38
N ALA A 612 56.31 15.40 8.11
CA ALA A 612 57.33 15.68 7.11
C ALA A 612 58.15 16.93 7.49
N ALA A 613 57.50 18.00 7.96
CA ALA A 613 58.18 19.19 8.46
C ALA A 613 59.08 18.86 9.66
N ALA A 614 58.58 18.12 10.65
CA ALA A 614 59.37 17.71 11.81
C ALA A 614 60.60 16.87 11.43
N LEU A 615 60.49 16.00 10.42
CA LEU A 615 61.62 15.20 9.92
C LEU A 615 62.62 16.01 9.07
N LEU A 616 62.15 17.02 8.36
CA LEU A 616 63.02 17.96 7.64
C LEU A 616 63.80 18.85 8.61
N GLU A 617 63.18 19.24 9.72
CA GLU A 617 63.82 20.04 10.78
C GLU A 617 64.79 19.20 11.62
N ASP A 618 64.38 18.00 12.05
CA ASP A 618 65.21 17.07 12.82
C ASP A 618 65.03 15.60 12.38
N PRO A 619 65.92 15.11 11.50
CA PRO A 619 65.87 13.72 11.04
C PRO A 619 66.02 12.68 12.16
N SER A 620 66.54 13.03 13.34
CA SER A 620 66.73 12.10 14.45
C SER A 620 65.41 11.65 15.10
N ARG A 621 64.31 12.37 14.82
CA ARG A 621 62.96 12.06 15.32
C ARG A 621 62.27 10.92 14.55
N ALA A 622 62.92 10.33 13.55
CA ALA A 622 62.35 9.26 12.73
C ALA A 622 61.82 8.07 13.54
N GLU A 623 62.58 7.58 14.54
CA GLU A 623 62.14 6.45 15.39
C GLU A 623 61.03 6.81 16.37
N GLU A 624 60.97 8.08 16.81
CA GLU A 624 59.91 8.61 17.67
C GLU A 624 58.59 8.65 16.89
N LEU A 625 58.58 9.32 15.74
CA LEU A 625 57.41 9.44 14.88
C LEU A 625 56.94 8.07 14.35
N ALA A 626 57.86 7.17 14.03
CA ALA A 626 57.52 5.80 13.64
C ALA A 626 56.80 5.01 14.74
N ARG A 627 57.14 5.23 16.00
CA ARG A 627 56.41 4.65 17.14
C ARG A 627 55.05 5.31 17.36
N ALA A 628 54.95 6.62 17.18
CA ALA A 628 53.69 7.34 17.33
C ALA A 628 52.61 6.80 16.37
N ARG A 629 53.00 6.45 15.14
CA ARG A 629 52.13 5.85 14.12
C ARG A 629 51.55 4.48 14.47
N TRP A 630 51.89 3.87 15.61
CA TRP A 630 51.23 2.63 16.06
C TRP A 630 49.77 2.85 16.50
N PHE A 631 49.36 4.11 16.68
CA PHE A 631 48.03 4.49 17.13
C PHE A 631 47.20 5.24 16.08
N ASP A 632 47.75 5.44 14.87
CA ASP A 632 47.07 6.05 13.72
C ASP A 632 46.07 5.10 13.05
#